data_AF-A0A7S3P1A4-F1
#
_entry.id   AF-A0A7S3P1A4-F1
#
_cell.length_a   1.000
_cell.length_b   1.000
_cell.length_c   1.000
_cell.angle_alpha   90.00
_cell.angle_beta   90.00
_cell.angle_gamma   90.00
#
_symmetry.space_group_name_H-M   'P 1'
#
loop_
_entity.id
_entity.type
_entity.pdbx_description
1 polymer ?
#
loop_
_entity_poly.entity_id
_entity_poly.type
_entity_poly.pdbx_seq_one_letter_code
_entity_poly.pdbx_strand_id
1 'polypeptide(L)'
;SFPHQEPITMPRKLLFAVDGSNACLHAFLWAMDNVHNSDDHWTIIHVYEDPAIYAENLIAGDPKAFAQQVQKHAEHVLSTFEKRLLEKKISHSTILKGGSVKEEIVRETETGKYQMLLIGSRGMGGVKRALIG
;
A
#
# COMPACT_ATOMS: atom_id res chain seq x y z
N SER A 1 31.91 -33.90 -10.93
CA SER A 1 30.58 -33.28 -10.94
C SER A 1 30.45 -32.43 -9.70
N PHE A 2 30.39 -31.11 -9.84
CA PHE A 2 30.10 -30.23 -8.71
C PHE A 2 28.66 -30.50 -8.27
N PRO A 3 28.39 -30.69 -6.96
CA PRO A 3 27.02 -30.86 -6.50
C PRO A 3 26.21 -29.62 -6.87
N HIS A 4 25.08 -29.84 -7.53
CA HIS A 4 24.09 -28.80 -7.79
C HIS A 4 23.48 -28.45 -6.42
N GLN A 5 24.03 -27.44 -5.75
CA GLN A 5 23.36 -26.86 -4.60
C GLN A 5 22.10 -26.20 -5.12
N GLU A 6 20.93 -26.64 -4.66
CA GLU A 6 19.70 -25.91 -4.91
C GLU A 6 19.87 -24.47 -4.41
N PRO A 7 19.47 -23.46 -5.20
CA PRO A 7 19.60 -22.08 -4.77
C PRO A 7 18.82 -21.89 -3.48
N ILE A 8 19.48 -21.36 -2.45
CA ILE A 8 18.82 -20.91 -1.22
C ILE A 8 17.96 -19.71 -1.62
N THR A 9 16.67 -19.95 -1.88
CA THR A 9 15.73 -18.86 -2.16
C THR A 9 15.37 -18.20 -0.84
N MET A 10 15.85 -16.97 -0.64
CA MET A 10 15.37 -16.17 0.48
C MET A 10 13.90 -15.81 0.27
N PRO A 11 13.06 -15.85 1.33
CA PRO A 11 11.69 -15.36 1.31
C PRO A 11 11.58 -14.00 0.62
N ARG A 12 10.68 -13.88 -0.37
CA ARG A 12 10.48 -12.59 -1.05
C ARG A 12 9.64 -11.66 -0.16
N LYS A 13 10.09 -10.43 -0.01
CA LYS A 13 9.38 -9.32 0.59
C LYS A 13 8.68 -8.52 -0.51
N LEU A 14 7.36 -8.50 -0.49
CA LEU A 14 6.52 -7.80 -1.45
C LEU A 14 5.95 -6.54 -0.80
N LEU A 15 6.00 -5.39 -1.47
CA LEU A 15 5.32 -4.18 -1.04
C LEU A 15 4.07 -3.98 -1.90
N PHE A 16 2.90 -3.83 -1.29
CA PHE A 16 1.67 -3.47 -2.02
C PHE A 16 1.15 -2.13 -1.51
N ALA A 17 1.11 -1.13 -2.40
CA ALA A 17 0.54 0.18 -2.06
C ALA A 17 -0.97 0.20 -2.31
N VAL A 18 -1.74 0.60 -1.29
CA VAL A 18 -3.19 0.62 -1.32
C VAL A 18 -3.76 2.03 -1.18
N ASP A 19 -4.89 2.29 -1.83
CA ASP A 19 -5.61 3.58 -1.78
C ASP A 19 -7.08 3.45 -1.38
N GLY A 20 -7.54 2.24 -1.04
CA GLY A 20 -8.93 1.97 -0.64
C GLY A 20 -9.93 1.90 -1.79
N SER A 21 -9.52 2.14 -3.04
CA SER A 21 -10.40 2.05 -4.19
C SER A 21 -10.79 0.59 -4.52
N ASN A 22 -11.95 0.40 -5.15
CA ASN A 22 -12.36 -0.91 -5.65
C ASN A 22 -11.36 -1.48 -6.67
N ALA A 23 -10.76 -0.63 -7.51
CA ALA A 23 -9.73 -1.05 -8.45
C ALA A 23 -8.48 -1.58 -7.74
N CYS A 24 -8.06 -0.93 -6.66
CA CYS A 24 -6.97 -1.41 -5.80
C CYS A 24 -7.33 -2.74 -5.14
N LEU A 25 -8.56 -2.90 -4.66
CA LEU A 25 -9.02 -4.17 -4.09
C LEU A 25 -8.96 -5.32 -5.10
N HIS A 26 -9.41 -5.10 -6.35
CA HIS A 26 -9.31 -6.11 -7.40
C HIS A 26 -7.85 -6.46 -7.74
N ALA A 27 -6.98 -5.45 -7.84
CA ALA A 27 -5.55 -5.67 -8.09
C ALA A 27 -4.90 -6.46 -6.95
N PHE A 28 -5.28 -6.17 -5.70
CA PHE A 28 -4.81 -6.90 -4.53
C PHE A 28 -5.22 -8.37 -4.58
N LEU A 29 -6.51 -8.66 -4.78
CA LEU A 29 -7.00 -10.04 -4.88
C LEU A 29 -6.33 -10.80 -6.04
N TRP A 30 -6.19 -10.16 -7.20
CA TRP A 30 -5.48 -10.75 -8.33
C TRP A 30 -4.03 -11.08 -7.98
N ALA A 31 -3.32 -10.18 -7.29
CA ALA A 31 -1.94 -10.42 -6.88
C ALA A 31 -1.83 -11.54 -5.85
N MET A 32 -2.80 -11.68 -4.93
CA MET A 32 -2.86 -12.83 -4.03
C MET A 32 -3.00 -14.15 -4.77
N ASP A 33 -3.76 -14.18 -5.86
CA ASP A 33 -4.03 -15.42 -6.61
C ASP A 33 -2.94 -15.74 -7.65
N ASN A 34 -2.18 -14.76 -8.12
CA ASN A 34 -1.26 -14.91 -9.27
C ASN A 34 0.22 -14.60 -8.96
N VAL A 35 0.52 -13.86 -7.90
CA VAL A 35 1.89 -13.44 -7.56
C VAL A 35 2.40 -14.12 -6.30
N HIS A 36 1.51 -14.39 -5.34
CA HIS A 36 1.87 -14.93 -4.04
C HIS A 36 2.46 -16.34 -4.11
N ASN A 37 3.59 -16.52 -3.42
CA ASN A 37 4.17 -17.80 -3.04
C ASN A 37 4.07 -18.00 -1.52
N SER A 38 4.06 -19.25 -1.07
CA SER A 38 3.88 -19.62 0.34
C SER A 38 4.93 -19.04 1.29
N ASP A 39 6.12 -18.71 0.79
CA ASP A 39 7.24 -18.14 1.53
C ASP A 39 7.31 -16.61 1.46
N ASP A 40 6.37 -15.94 0.78
CA ASP A 40 6.38 -14.48 0.69
C ASP A 40 5.97 -13.81 2.01
N HIS A 41 6.58 -12.65 2.26
CA HIS A 41 6.12 -11.69 3.26
C HIS A 41 5.55 -10.45 2.58
N TRP A 42 4.28 -10.13 2.87
CA TRP A 42 3.58 -8.98 2.30
C TRP A 42 3.65 -7.78 3.23
N THR A 43 4.15 -6.65 2.74
CA THR A 43 3.99 -5.36 3.40
C THR A 43 2.93 -4.56 2.68
N ILE A 44 1.85 -4.19 3.38
CA ILE A 44 0.81 -3.32 2.85
C ILE A 44 1.09 -1.90 3.30
N ILE A 45 1.27 -0.98 2.36
CA ILE A 45 1.46 0.44 2.65
C ILE A 45 0.26 1.24 2.20
N HIS A 46 -0.27 2.06 3.10
CA HIS A 46 -1.21 3.12 2.74
C HIS A 46 -0.59 4.47 3.10
N VAL A 47 -0.56 5.37 2.12
CA VAL A 47 -0.14 6.76 2.33
C VAL A 47 -1.36 7.65 2.16
N TYR A 48 -1.69 8.42 3.19
CA TYR A 48 -2.71 9.46 3.11
C TYR A 48 -2.05 10.82 2.93
N GLU A 49 -2.69 11.69 2.17
CA GLU A 49 -2.23 13.08 2.06
C GLU A 49 -2.48 13.78 3.39
N ASP A 50 -1.40 14.27 4.01
CA ASP A 50 -1.50 14.98 5.29
C ASP A 50 -2.21 16.33 5.06
N PRO A 51 -3.36 16.58 5.73
CA PRO A 51 -4.06 17.86 5.64
C PRO A 51 -3.18 19.08 5.90
N ALA A 52 -2.13 18.93 6.71
CA ALA A 52 -1.16 19.99 6.99
C ALA A 52 -0.47 20.52 5.72
N ILE A 53 -0.37 19.70 4.66
CA ILE A 53 0.21 20.10 3.37
C ILE A 53 -0.66 21.14 2.64
N TYR A 54 -1.98 21.13 2.87
CA TYR A 54 -2.94 22.04 2.22
C TYR A 54 -3.57 23.05 3.20
N ALA A 55 -3.15 23.03 4.47
CA ALA A 55 -3.83 23.70 5.56
C ALA A 55 -3.73 25.23 5.54
N GLU A 56 -2.85 25.84 4.73
CA GLU A 56 -2.70 27.30 4.75
C GLU A 56 -3.97 28.06 4.32
N ASN A 57 -4.90 27.46 3.54
CA ASN A 57 -6.03 28.25 2.98
C ASN A 57 -7.40 27.56 2.81
N LEU A 58 -7.61 26.29 3.20
CA LEU A 58 -8.79 25.52 2.73
C LEU A 58 -9.64 24.77 3.77
N ILE A 59 -9.23 24.67 5.04
CA ILE A 59 -9.97 23.85 6.02
C ILE A 59 -10.97 24.72 6.79
N ALA A 60 -12.26 24.61 6.44
CA ALA A 60 -13.34 25.13 7.27
C ALA A 60 -13.64 24.15 8.42
N GLY A 61 -13.39 24.54 9.67
CA GLY A 61 -13.65 23.72 10.87
C GLY A 61 -12.43 23.58 11.79
N ASP A 62 -12.49 22.65 12.76
CA ASP A 62 -11.37 22.32 13.64
C ASP A 62 -10.32 21.46 12.88
N PRO A 63 -9.11 21.99 12.61
CA PRO A 63 -8.08 21.26 11.87
C PRO A 63 -7.68 19.94 12.54
N LYS A 64 -7.75 19.87 13.88
CA LYS A 64 -7.40 18.67 14.64
C LYS A 64 -8.44 17.56 14.43
N ALA A 65 -9.72 17.92 14.47
CA ALA A 65 -10.80 16.96 14.21
C ALA A 65 -10.74 16.42 12.76
N PHE A 66 -10.44 17.30 11.80
CA PHE A 66 -10.27 16.89 10.40
C PHE A 66 -9.08 15.94 10.22
N ALA A 67 -7.92 16.27 10.79
CA ALA A 67 -6.74 15.40 10.74
C ALA A 67 -7.02 14.01 11.34
N GLN A 68 -7.72 13.95 12.48
CA GLN A 68 -8.14 12.68 13.08
C GLN A 68 -9.09 11.88 12.18
N GLN A 69 -10.00 12.54 11.47
CA GLN A 69 -10.92 11.88 10.54
C GLN A 69 -10.17 11.27 9.35
N VAL A 70 -9.23 12.02 8.77
CA VAL A 70 -8.38 11.54 7.67
C VAL A 70 -7.56 10.34 8.12
N GLN A 71 -6.90 10.43 9.29
CA GLN A 71 -6.11 9.31 9.82
C GLN A 71 -6.98 8.07 10.07
N LYS A 72 -8.16 8.22 10.70
CA LYS A 72 -9.09 7.09 10.93
C LYS A 72 -9.55 6.43 9.62
N HIS A 73 -9.81 7.23 8.59
CA HIS A 73 -10.16 6.70 7.27
C HIS A 73 -8.99 5.90 6.69
N ALA A 74 -7.77 6.43 6.80
CA ALA A 74 -6.56 5.79 6.32
C ALA A 74 -6.29 4.45 7.05
N GLU A 75 -6.49 4.40 8.36
CA GLU A 75 -6.44 3.17 9.17
C GLU A 75 -7.52 2.16 8.71
N HIS A 76 -8.74 2.63 8.43
CA HIS A 76 -9.81 1.77 7.93
C HIS A 76 -9.47 1.14 6.57
N VAL A 77 -8.92 1.93 5.65
CA VAL A 77 -8.43 1.44 4.36
C VAL A 77 -7.42 0.32 4.59
N LEU A 78 -6.37 0.58 5.38
CA LEU A 78 -5.32 -0.41 5.64
C LEU A 78 -5.88 -1.69 6.27
N SER A 79 -6.78 -1.57 7.25
CA SER A 79 -7.40 -2.71 7.94
C SER A 79 -8.22 -3.61 6.99
N THR A 80 -8.76 -3.05 5.90
CA THR A 80 -9.56 -3.78 4.91
C THR A 80 -8.69 -4.80 4.17
N PHE A 81 -7.44 -4.46 3.87
CA PHE A 81 -6.49 -5.34 3.20
C PHE A 81 -5.83 -6.30 4.19
N GLU A 82 -5.46 -5.83 5.38
CA GLU A 82 -4.87 -6.64 6.44
C GLU A 82 -5.77 -7.82 6.84
N LYS A 83 -7.08 -7.58 7.02
CA LYS A 83 -8.06 -8.64 7.34
C LYS A 83 -8.01 -9.81 6.34
N ARG A 84 -7.85 -9.53 5.06
CA ARG A 84 -7.79 -10.57 4.01
C ARG A 84 -6.50 -11.39 4.10
N LEU A 85 -5.38 -10.76 4.47
CA LEU A 85 -4.12 -11.47 4.71
C LEU A 85 -4.23 -12.36 5.96
N LEU A 86 -4.84 -11.85 7.03
CA LEU A 86 -5.11 -12.60 8.25
C LEU A 86 -6.01 -13.81 7.99
N GLU A 87 -7.13 -13.63 7.27
CA GLU A 87 -8.05 -14.71 6.88
C GLU A 87 -7.36 -15.83 6.10
N LYS A 88 -6.43 -15.47 5.21
CA LYS A 88 -5.62 -16.42 4.42
C LYS A 88 -4.35 -16.89 5.13
N LYS A 89 -4.08 -16.43 6.36
CA LYS A 89 -2.87 -16.75 7.15
C LYS A 89 -1.56 -16.45 6.43
N ILE A 90 -1.53 -15.37 5.64
CA ILE A 90 -0.35 -14.93 4.90
C ILE A 90 0.56 -14.13 5.84
N SER A 91 1.88 -14.33 5.76
CA SER A 91 2.86 -13.54 6.52
C SER A 91 2.85 -12.08 6.05
N HIS A 92 2.61 -11.14 6.96
CA HIS A 92 2.49 -9.74 6.57
C HIS A 92 2.87 -8.71 7.63
N SER A 93 3.00 -7.47 7.17
CA SER A 93 3.16 -6.24 7.95
C SER A 93 2.36 -5.11 7.30
N THR A 94 2.02 -4.09 8.09
CA THR A 94 1.26 -2.93 7.62
C THR A 94 2.02 -1.64 7.91
N ILE A 95 1.98 -0.68 6.98
CA ILE A 95 2.59 0.63 7.10
C ILE A 95 1.54 1.70 6.80
N LEU A 96 1.35 2.62 7.74
CA LEU A 96 0.55 3.82 7.54
C LEU A 96 1.48 5.04 7.54
N LYS A 97 1.43 5.88 6.51
CA LYS A 97 2.21 7.12 6.41
C LYS A 97 1.31 8.30 6.04
N GLY A 98 1.59 9.46 6.62
CA GLY A 98 1.08 10.74 6.14
C GLY A 98 2.14 11.42 5.28
N GLY A 99 1.76 11.96 4.12
CA GLY A 99 2.69 12.70 3.26
C GLY A 99 2.35 12.63 1.77
N SER A 100 3.34 12.99 0.94
CA SER A 100 3.25 12.82 -0.52
C SER A 100 3.26 11.34 -0.86
N VAL A 101 2.15 10.84 -1.41
CA VAL A 101 1.94 9.43 -1.73
C VAL A 101 3.10 8.84 -2.55
N LYS A 102 3.53 9.55 -3.59
CA LYS A 102 4.63 9.11 -4.45
C LYS A 102 5.95 9.05 -3.70
N GLU A 103 6.27 10.10 -2.93
CA GLU A 103 7.57 10.20 -2.25
C GLU A 103 7.71 9.16 -1.15
N GLU A 104 6.66 8.96 -0.35
CA GLU A 104 6.70 8.00 0.75
C GLU A 104 6.77 6.55 0.25
N ILE A 105 6.11 6.22 -0.86
CA ILE A 105 6.24 4.89 -1.47
C ILE A 105 7.63 4.68 -2.04
N VAL A 106 8.19 5.67 -2.75
CA VAL A 106 9.57 5.57 -3.26
C VAL A 106 10.55 5.37 -2.11
N ARG A 107 10.44 6.20 -1.05
CA ARG A 107 11.28 6.09 0.14
C ARG A 107 11.18 4.71 0.80
N GLU A 108 9.96 4.17 0.92
CA GLU A 108 9.77 2.83 1.48
C GLU A 108 10.40 1.76 0.57
N THR A 109 10.25 1.86 -0.76
CA THR A 109 10.88 0.90 -1.68
C THR A 109 12.40 0.90 -1.59
N GLU A 110 13.01 2.07 -1.44
CA GLU A 110 14.47 2.23 -1.33
C GLU A 110 15.03 1.66 -0.01
N THR A 111 14.26 1.75 1.07
CA THR A 111 14.75 1.41 2.42
C THR A 111 14.35 -0.01 2.86
N GLY A 112 13.20 -0.51 2.42
CA GLY A 112 12.59 -1.73 2.94
C GLY A 112 13.04 -3.04 2.27
N LYS A 113 14.01 -3.00 1.34
CA LYS A 113 14.59 -4.18 0.64
C LYS A 113 13.53 -5.11 0.01
N TYR A 114 12.57 -4.52 -0.68
CA TYR A 114 11.51 -5.26 -1.37
C TYR A 114 12.02 -5.84 -2.69
N GLN A 115 11.53 -7.03 -3.04
CA GLN A 115 11.80 -7.67 -4.33
C GLN A 115 10.77 -7.24 -5.39
N MET A 116 9.62 -6.73 -4.95
CA MET A 116 8.55 -6.29 -5.85
C MET A 116 7.71 -5.19 -5.19
N LEU A 117 7.43 -4.14 -5.96
CA LEU A 117 6.36 -3.18 -5.68
C LEU A 117 5.14 -3.55 -6.52
N LEU A 118 4.00 -3.69 -5.86
CA LEU A 118 2.69 -3.96 -6.45
C LEU A 118 1.81 -2.72 -6.27
N ILE A 119 1.20 -2.27 -7.36
CA ILE A 119 0.25 -1.17 -7.40
C ILE A 119 -0.93 -1.54 -8.31
N GLY A 120 -2.11 -1.02 -8.00
CA GLY A 120 -3.25 -1.11 -8.92
C GLY A 120 -2.98 -0.30 -10.21
N SER A 121 -3.51 -0.76 -11.34
CA SER A 121 -3.30 -0.11 -12.67
C SER A 121 -3.80 1.34 -12.75
N ARG A 122 -4.71 1.75 -11.87
CA ARG A 122 -5.20 3.12 -11.74
C ARG A 122 -4.52 3.92 -10.61
N GLY A 123 -3.53 3.34 -9.95
CA GLY A 123 -2.90 3.87 -8.75
C GLY A 123 -2.42 5.32 -8.88
N MET A 124 -2.74 6.13 -7.87
CA MET A 124 -2.05 7.34 -7.40
C MET A 124 -1.88 8.52 -8.39
N GLY A 125 -2.29 8.38 -9.65
CA GLY A 125 -2.38 9.45 -10.65
C GLY A 125 -3.62 9.35 -11.55
N GLY A 126 -4.47 8.33 -11.35
CA GLY A 126 -5.59 8.00 -12.23
C GLY A 126 -6.80 8.94 -12.20
N VAL A 127 -6.87 9.90 -11.26
CA VAL A 127 -7.99 10.85 -11.19
C VAL A 127 -7.88 11.98 -12.23
N LYS A 128 -6.75 12.13 -12.92
CA LYS A 128 -6.61 13.15 -13.98
C LYS A 128 -7.32 12.84 -15.31
N ARG A 129 -8.03 11.72 -15.46
CA ARG A 129 -8.69 11.34 -16.74
C ARG A 129 -10.16 10.90 -16.67
N ALA A 130 -10.87 11.18 -15.59
CA ALA A 130 -12.31 10.85 -15.51
C ALA A 130 -13.26 12.04 -15.35
N LEU A 131 -12.76 13.29 -15.47
CA LEU A 131 -13.59 14.49 -15.28
C LEU A 131 -13.57 15.49 -16.43
N ILE A 132 -13.20 15.07 -17.65
CA ILE A 132 -13.58 15.77 -18.88
C ILE A 132 -13.74 14.71 -19.97
N GLY A 133 -14.97 14.49 -20.44
CA GLY A 133 -15.33 13.83 -21.71
C GLY A 133 -14.54 12.57 -22.10
#